data_AF-A0A7W1ZJ63-F1
#
_entry.id   AF-A0A7W1ZJ63-F1
#
_cell.length_a   1.000
_cell.length_b   1.000
_cell.length_c   1.000
_cell.angle_alpha   90.00
_cell.angle_beta   90.00
_cell.angle_gamma   90.00
#
_symmetry.space_group_name_H-M   'P 1'
#
loop_
_entity.id
_entity.type
_entity.pdbx_description
1 polymer ?
#
loop_
_entity_poly.entity_id
_entity_poly.type
_entity_poly.pdbx_seq_one_letter_code
_entity_poly.pdbx_strand_id
1 'polypeptide(L)'
;MAIELAAARIKFLSPQAILTKLENRLKLLTGGARDLPARQQTMRGAVEWSYDLLTKEEKCLFRHLAVFAGGFTFEAAEAVAGCQFSAAGKEEMISEQETVEIEQLTIDTFDGVTSLVDKSLLVSKEQANGETRFRMLEVVREYALELLEMRGEAKAMRRSHAEYFLALGEEAEPHLQADQSVEWLNRLEEEHDNLRAALQWSLDRDAAIAARLAAGIWRLWTFHSYLKPECN
;
A
#
# COMPACT_ATOMS: atom_id res chain seq x y z
N MET A 1 -3.60 28.47 8.37
CA MET A 1 -2.29 28.26 7.72
C MET A 1 -2.47 27.26 6.60
N ALA A 2 -2.83 27.72 5.40
CA ALA A 2 -3.03 26.88 4.19
C ALA A 2 -2.16 27.36 3.01
N ILE A 3 -1.35 28.39 3.23
CA ILE A 3 -0.58 29.09 2.18
C ILE A 3 0.84 28.52 2.06
N GLU A 4 1.40 27.91 3.11
CA GLU A 4 2.72 27.26 3.03
C GLU A 4 2.69 25.95 2.24
N LEU A 5 1.56 25.22 2.24
CA LEU A 5 1.38 23.98 1.47
C LEU A 5 1.29 24.22 -0.04
N ALA A 6 0.94 25.44 -0.47
CA ALA A 6 0.94 25.84 -1.87
C ALA A 6 2.36 26.15 -2.39
N ALA A 7 3.27 26.62 -1.53
CA ALA A 7 4.62 27.01 -1.93
C ALA A 7 5.50 25.82 -2.34
N ALA A 8 5.28 24.64 -1.77
CA ALA A 8 5.98 23.41 -2.15
C ALA A 8 5.61 22.91 -3.56
N ARG A 9 4.45 23.30 -4.10
CA ARG A 9 3.91 22.85 -5.41
C ARG A 9 4.21 23.78 -6.58
N ILE A 10 4.75 24.98 -6.33
CA ILE A 10 5.01 26.00 -7.39
C ILE A 10 6.30 25.74 -8.17
N LYS A 11 7.21 24.91 -7.67
CA LYS A 11 8.51 24.66 -8.33
C LYS A 11 8.45 23.86 -9.63
N PHE A 12 7.29 23.31 -10.04
CA PHE A 12 7.22 22.32 -11.13
C PHE A 12 6.21 22.61 -12.25
N LEU A 13 5.44 23.70 -12.22
CA LEU A 13 4.43 23.99 -13.27
C LEU A 13 4.40 25.47 -13.65
N SER A 14 4.43 25.77 -14.96
CA SER A 14 4.26 27.13 -15.46
C SER A 14 2.83 27.65 -15.18
N PRO A 15 2.65 28.96 -14.90
CA PRO A 15 1.33 29.54 -14.60
C PRO A 15 0.26 29.25 -15.67
N GLN A 16 0.66 29.15 -16.94
CA GLN A 16 -0.25 28.83 -18.05
C GLN A 16 -0.68 27.35 -18.07
N ALA A 17 0.20 26.43 -17.65
CA ALA A 17 -0.14 25.01 -17.53
C ALA A 17 -1.14 24.76 -16.37
N ILE A 18 -1.03 25.56 -15.31
CA ILE A 18 -1.98 25.55 -14.19
C ILE A 18 -3.36 26.05 -14.65
N LEU A 19 -3.42 27.14 -15.41
CA LEU A 19 -4.67 27.71 -15.92
C LEU A 19 -5.42 26.72 -16.83
N THR A 20 -4.71 26.15 -17.82
CA THR A 20 -5.29 25.21 -18.80
C THR A 20 -5.85 23.96 -18.11
N LYS A 21 -5.17 23.47 -17.06
CA LYS A 21 -5.64 22.32 -16.28
C LYS A 21 -6.83 22.67 -15.37
N LEU A 22 -6.90 23.89 -14.83
CA LEU A 22 -8.06 24.35 -14.04
C LEU A 22 -9.32 24.54 -14.90
N GLU A 23 -9.19 25.04 -16.12
CA GLU A 23 -10.32 25.20 -17.04
C GLU A 23 -10.91 23.86 -17.49
N ASN A 24 -10.05 22.86 -17.74
CA ASN A 24 -10.48 21.50 -18.04
C ASN A 24 -11.16 20.81 -16.84
N ARG A 25 -10.75 21.13 -15.61
CA ARG A 25 -11.36 20.63 -14.37
C ARG A 25 -12.77 21.19 -14.15
N LEU A 26 -13.02 22.47 -14.42
CA LEU A 26 -14.36 23.07 -14.33
C LEU A 26 -15.36 22.37 -15.26
N LYS A 27 -14.90 21.92 -16.44
CA LYS A 27 -15.70 21.13 -17.39
C LYS A 27 -15.89 19.67 -16.98
N LEU A 28 -15.00 19.12 -16.15
CA LEU A 28 -15.06 17.74 -15.65
C LEU A 28 -15.89 17.63 -14.35
N LEU A 29 -15.88 18.67 -13.51
CA LEU A 29 -16.66 18.76 -12.27
C LEU A 29 -18.18 18.86 -12.52
N THR A 30 -18.61 19.23 -13.71
CA THR A 30 -20.02 19.21 -14.11
C THR A 30 -20.53 17.82 -14.49
N GLY A 31 -19.67 16.79 -14.59
CA GLY A 31 -20.02 15.52 -15.23
C GLY A 31 -20.10 14.26 -14.35
N GLY A 32 -19.41 14.16 -13.21
CA GLY A 32 -19.14 12.81 -12.64
C GLY A 32 -19.18 12.59 -11.12
N ALA A 33 -19.44 13.61 -10.30
CA ALA A 33 -19.31 13.51 -8.84
C ALA A 33 -20.61 13.83 -8.08
N ARG A 34 -21.74 13.22 -8.45
CA ARG A 34 -23.03 13.56 -7.84
C ARG A 34 -23.33 12.92 -6.49
N ASP A 35 -22.52 11.95 -6.02
CA ASP A 35 -22.89 11.12 -4.84
C ASP A 35 -21.90 11.13 -3.66
N LEU A 36 -20.93 12.06 -3.57
CA LEU A 36 -20.09 12.21 -2.36
C LEU A 36 -20.22 13.60 -1.72
N PRO A 37 -20.12 13.73 -0.38
CA PRO A 37 -20.07 15.03 0.29
C PRO A 37 -18.96 15.93 -0.27
N ALA A 38 -19.27 17.20 -0.54
CA ALA A 38 -18.38 18.15 -1.25
C ALA A 38 -16.95 18.24 -0.70
N ARG A 39 -16.73 17.98 0.60
CA ARG A 39 -15.40 18.00 1.23
C ARG A 39 -14.50 16.85 0.76
N GLN A 40 -15.05 15.66 0.52
CA GLN A 40 -14.30 14.49 0.04
C GLN A 40 -13.93 14.64 -1.44
N GLN A 41 -14.77 15.33 -2.24
CA GLN A 41 -14.48 15.62 -3.64
C GLN A 41 -13.21 16.47 -3.80
N THR A 42 -13.04 17.50 -2.96
CA THR A 42 -11.84 18.35 -2.98
C THR A 42 -10.58 17.59 -2.60
N MET A 43 -10.65 16.67 -1.62
CA MET A 43 -9.50 15.85 -1.26
C MET A 43 -9.15 14.83 -2.36
N ARG A 44 -10.15 14.15 -2.94
CA ARG A 44 -9.92 13.19 -4.03
C ARG A 44 -9.32 13.86 -5.26
N GLY A 45 -9.81 15.04 -5.64
CA GLY A 45 -9.24 15.82 -6.73
C GLY A 45 -7.78 16.24 -6.48
N ALA A 46 -7.40 16.47 -5.22
CA ALA A 46 -6.01 16.73 -4.85
C ALA A 46 -5.12 15.48 -4.93
N VAL A 47 -5.65 14.30 -4.58
CA VAL A 47 -4.95 13.01 -4.73
C VAL A 47 -4.74 12.67 -6.20
N GLU A 48 -5.78 12.80 -7.03
CA GLU A 48 -5.71 12.57 -8.47
C GLU A 48 -4.66 13.49 -9.13
N TRP A 49 -4.59 14.76 -8.70
CA TRP A 49 -3.54 15.67 -9.17
C TRP A 49 -2.13 15.20 -8.78
N SER A 50 -1.93 14.79 -7.53
CA SER A 50 -0.64 14.23 -7.08
C SER A 50 -0.29 12.97 -7.87
N TYR A 51 -1.28 12.12 -8.14
CA TYR A 51 -1.13 10.90 -8.92
C TYR A 51 -0.74 11.18 -10.37
N ASP A 52 -1.36 12.18 -11.03
CA ASP A 52 -1.04 12.52 -12.41
C ASP A 52 0.42 12.93 -12.62
N LEU A 53 1.03 13.53 -11.60
CA LEU A 53 2.43 13.96 -11.56
C LEU A 53 3.42 12.82 -11.32
N LEU A 54 2.94 11.62 -11.02
CA LEU A 54 3.78 10.44 -10.88
C LEU A 54 4.23 9.91 -12.24
N THR A 55 5.46 9.41 -12.29
CA THR A 55 5.97 8.64 -13.42
C THR A 55 5.20 7.32 -13.54
N LYS A 56 5.36 6.59 -14.64
CA LYS A 56 4.64 5.33 -14.84
C LYS A 56 4.99 4.30 -13.77
N GLU A 57 6.26 4.27 -13.36
CA GLU A 57 6.84 3.38 -12.38
C GLU A 57 6.28 3.70 -10.98
N GLU A 58 6.30 4.98 -10.60
CA GLU A 58 5.73 5.46 -9.34
C GLU A 58 4.22 5.22 -9.26
N LYS A 59 3.49 5.39 -10.37
CA LYS A 59 2.05 5.05 -10.43
C LYS A 59 1.81 3.59 -10.17
N CYS A 60 2.69 2.71 -10.64
CA CYS A 60 2.62 1.28 -10.40
C CYS A 60 2.84 0.97 -8.92
N LEU A 61 3.96 1.42 -8.37
CA LEU A 61 4.30 1.25 -6.95
C LEU A 61 3.18 1.79 -6.04
N PHE A 62 2.66 2.98 -6.36
CA PHE A 62 1.58 3.61 -5.62
C PHE A 62 0.32 2.73 -5.54
N ARG A 63 -0.09 2.09 -6.64
CA ARG A 63 -1.22 1.15 -6.65
C ARG A 63 -0.92 -0.10 -5.84
N HIS A 64 0.28 -0.65 -5.98
CA HIS A 64 0.70 -1.88 -5.33
C HIS A 64 0.74 -1.74 -3.80
N LEU A 65 1.31 -0.63 -3.31
CA LEU A 65 1.37 -0.31 -1.88
C LEU A 65 -0.01 -0.10 -1.24
N ALA A 66 -1.07 0.10 -2.03
CA ALA A 66 -2.42 0.27 -1.53
C ALA A 66 -3.00 -0.99 -0.85
N VAL A 67 -2.39 -2.15 -1.11
CA VAL A 67 -2.79 -3.43 -0.52
C VAL A 67 -2.55 -3.47 1.00
N PHE A 68 -1.58 -2.71 1.49
CA PHE A 68 -1.27 -2.63 2.91
C PHE A 68 -2.35 -1.85 3.69
N ALA A 69 -2.71 -2.38 4.86
CA ALA A 69 -3.60 -1.76 5.82
C ALA A 69 -2.83 -1.37 7.08
N GLY A 70 -3.03 -0.14 7.59
CA GLY A 70 -2.37 0.34 8.81
C GLY A 70 -0.93 0.82 8.65
N GLY A 71 -0.23 0.41 7.59
CA GLY A 71 1.13 0.81 7.23
C GLY A 71 1.95 -0.37 6.71
N PHE A 72 3.22 -0.15 6.46
CA PHE A 72 4.17 -1.18 6.05
C PHE A 72 5.60 -0.75 6.35
N THR A 73 6.47 -1.74 6.49
CA THR A 73 7.93 -1.55 6.55
C THR A 73 8.51 -1.57 5.15
N PHE A 74 9.75 -1.12 5.00
CA PHE A 74 10.42 -1.17 3.70
C PHE A 74 10.56 -2.62 3.18
N GLU A 75 10.94 -3.54 4.07
CA GLU A 75 11.03 -4.98 3.79
C GLU A 75 9.70 -5.54 3.25
N ALA A 76 8.58 -5.19 3.88
CA ALA A 76 7.27 -5.62 3.42
C ALA A 76 6.95 -5.06 2.03
N ALA A 77 7.23 -3.77 1.78
CA ALA A 77 7.02 -3.15 0.47
C ALA A 77 7.83 -3.84 -0.62
N GLU A 78 9.10 -4.16 -0.35
CA GLU A 78 9.96 -4.87 -1.29
C GLU A 78 9.44 -6.29 -1.58
N ALA A 79 9.04 -7.04 -0.55
CA ALA A 79 8.53 -8.39 -0.72
C ALA A 79 7.19 -8.44 -1.48
N VAL A 80 6.28 -7.48 -1.24
CA VAL A 80 4.94 -7.50 -1.82
C VAL A 80 4.88 -6.79 -3.16
N ALA A 81 5.46 -5.60 -3.28
CA ALA A 81 5.44 -4.81 -4.52
C ALA A 81 6.64 -5.12 -5.41
N GLY A 82 7.81 -5.40 -4.85
CA GLY A 82 9.06 -5.68 -5.58
C GLY A 82 8.95 -6.87 -6.55
N CYS A 83 8.24 -7.92 -6.17
CA CYS A 83 8.09 -9.12 -7.00
C CYS A 83 7.37 -8.89 -8.35
N GLN A 84 6.62 -7.79 -8.50
CA GLN A 84 5.91 -7.48 -9.75
C GLN A 84 6.66 -6.53 -10.68
N PHE A 85 7.72 -5.86 -10.20
CA PHE A 85 8.68 -5.17 -11.08
C PHE A 85 9.53 -6.16 -11.90
N SER A 86 9.64 -7.40 -11.41
CA SER A 86 10.40 -8.48 -12.05
C SER A 86 9.53 -9.47 -12.85
N ALA A 87 8.20 -9.35 -12.79
CA ALA A 87 7.28 -10.35 -13.35
C ALA A 87 6.22 -9.77 -14.31
N ALA A 88 6.70 -9.07 -15.35
CA ALA A 88 6.08 -9.10 -16.68
C ALA A 88 7.01 -9.85 -17.65
N GLY A 89 7.41 -11.04 -17.24
CA GLY A 89 8.30 -11.95 -17.98
C GLY A 89 7.96 -13.39 -17.64
N LYS A 90 6.67 -13.75 -17.64
CA LYS A 90 6.34 -15.15 -17.95
C LYS A 90 6.60 -15.29 -19.43
N GLU A 91 7.72 -15.92 -19.75
CA GLU A 91 8.06 -16.48 -21.04
C GLU A 91 6.90 -17.38 -21.49
N GLU A 92 5.88 -16.80 -22.13
CA GLU A 92 5.17 -17.53 -23.15
C GLU A 92 6.07 -17.56 -24.37
N MET A 93 6.61 -18.75 -24.59
CA MET A 93 7.30 -19.18 -25.78
C MET A 93 6.55 -18.73 -27.04
N ILE A 94 6.94 -17.58 -27.58
CA ILE A 94 6.53 -17.12 -28.91
C ILE A 94 7.80 -16.93 -29.72
N SER A 95 7.79 -17.63 -30.84
CA SER A 95 8.74 -17.69 -31.94
C SER A 95 9.67 -16.48 -32.12
N GLU A 96 10.91 -16.84 -32.43
CA GLU A 96 12.01 -16.00 -32.90
C GLU A 96 11.58 -14.80 -33.75
N GLN A 97 12.18 -13.64 -33.47
CA GLN A 97 12.25 -12.42 -34.30
C GLN A 97 11.22 -11.32 -34.01
N GLU A 98 11.21 -10.81 -32.77
CA GLU A 98 11.16 -9.37 -32.51
C GLU A 98 11.50 -9.16 -31.03
N THR A 99 12.75 -8.79 -30.73
CA THR A 99 13.11 -8.24 -29.41
C THR A 99 12.39 -6.90 -29.27
N VAL A 100 11.16 -6.94 -28.74
CA VAL A 100 10.53 -5.77 -28.17
C VAL A 100 11.38 -5.40 -26.96
N GLU A 101 12.01 -4.22 -27.00
CA GLU A 101 12.60 -3.60 -25.82
C GLU A 101 11.48 -3.45 -24.80
N ILE A 102 11.38 -4.43 -23.89
CA ILE A 102 10.59 -4.28 -22.68
C ILE A 102 11.30 -3.15 -21.94
N GLU A 103 10.74 -1.93 -22.03
CA GLU A 103 11.12 -0.82 -21.15
C GLU A 103 10.99 -1.36 -19.73
N GLN A 104 12.11 -1.86 -19.19
CA GLN A 104 12.25 -2.32 -17.83
C GLN A 104 12.03 -1.09 -16.96
N LEU A 105 10.78 -0.93 -16.54
CA LEU A 105 10.32 0.12 -15.65
C LEU A 105 10.84 -0.16 -14.24
N THR A 106 12.16 -0.16 -14.07
CA THR A 106 12.82 -0.46 -12.79
C THR A 106 13.14 0.84 -12.09
N ILE A 107 12.13 1.44 -11.44
CA ILE A 107 12.45 2.25 -10.28
C ILE A 107 12.81 1.29 -9.15
N ASP A 108 13.91 1.57 -8.44
CA ASP A 108 14.19 0.85 -7.20
C ASP A 108 13.04 1.09 -6.20
N THR A 109 12.64 0.08 -5.44
CA THR A 109 11.54 0.20 -4.48
C THR A 109 11.86 1.30 -3.47
N PHE A 110 13.13 1.44 -3.08
CA PHE A 110 13.61 2.50 -2.20
C PHE A 110 13.41 3.89 -2.79
N ASP A 111 13.87 4.12 -4.03
CA ASP A 111 13.71 5.39 -4.72
C ASP A 111 12.23 5.74 -4.93
N GLY A 112 11.41 4.73 -5.25
CA GLY A 112 9.98 4.89 -5.41
C GLY A 112 9.26 5.27 -4.11
N VAL A 113 9.53 4.57 -3.00
CA VAL A 113 8.95 4.91 -1.69
C VAL A 113 9.39 6.30 -1.24
N THR A 114 10.67 6.63 -1.42
CA THR A 114 11.22 7.97 -1.09
C THR A 114 10.52 9.06 -1.89
N SER A 115 10.37 8.88 -3.20
CA SER A 115 9.65 9.83 -4.06
C SER A 115 8.18 10.01 -3.65
N LEU A 116 7.51 8.92 -3.26
CA LEU A 116 6.12 9.00 -2.80
C LEU A 116 5.99 9.72 -1.44
N VAL A 117 6.98 9.62 -0.56
CA VAL A 117 7.08 10.41 0.68
C VAL A 117 7.29 11.89 0.35
N ASP A 118 8.23 12.22 -0.54
CA ASP A 118 8.49 13.61 -0.97
C ASP A 118 7.26 14.26 -1.60
N LYS A 119 6.45 13.48 -2.32
CA LYS A 119 5.19 13.93 -2.93
C LYS A 119 3.99 13.90 -1.97
N SER A 120 4.23 13.62 -0.69
CA SER A 120 3.22 13.55 0.38
C SER A 120 2.09 12.55 0.13
N LEU A 121 2.37 11.49 -0.64
CA LEU A 121 1.45 10.37 -0.86
C LEU A 121 1.64 9.27 0.19
N LEU A 122 2.84 9.20 0.78
CA LEU A 122 3.17 8.39 1.95
C LEU A 122 3.62 9.29 3.10
N VAL A 123 3.43 8.79 4.31
CA VAL A 123 3.97 9.38 5.54
C VAL A 123 4.91 8.37 6.18
N SER A 124 6.14 8.78 6.47
CA SER A 124 7.09 7.99 7.26
C SER A 124 6.93 8.32 8.75
N LYS A 125 7.08 7.31 9.60
CA LYS A 125 7.11 7.42 11.05
C LYS A 125 8.19 6.50 11.59
N GLU A 126 9.12 7.06 12.34
CA GLU A 126 10.08 6.27 13.11
C GLU A 126 9.37 5.60 14.29
N GLN A 127 9.60 4.30 14.45
CA GLN A 127 9.08 3.49 15.53
C GLN A 127 10.08 3.41 16.69
N ALA A 128 9.60 3.02 17.87
CA ALA A 128 10.43 2.93 19.07
C ALA A 128 11.54 1.86 18.97
N ASN A 129 11.38 0.89 18.08
CA ASN A 129 12.36 -0.15 17.75
C ASN A 129 13.44 0.32 16.74
N GLY A 130 13.37 1.57 16.26
CA GLY A 130 14.28 2.12 15.25
C GLY A 130 13.90 1.81 13.80
N GLU A 131 12.81 1.08 13.56
CA GLU A 131 12.31 0.80 12.22
C GLU A 131 11.48 1.98 11.66
N THR A 132 11.57 2.23 10.36
CA THR A 132 10.74 3.24 9.69
C THR A 132 9.49 2.60 9.12
N ARG A 133 8.32 3.07 9.58
CA ARG A 133 7.02 2.65 9.08
C ARG A 133 6.45 3.67 8.13
N PHE A 134 6.05 3.22 6.96
CA PHE A 134 5.36 4.03 5.96
C PHE A 134 3.86 3.81 6.06
N ARG A 135 3.09 4.86 5.82
CA ARG A 135 1.63 4.78 5.78
C ARG A 135 1.09 5.60 4.62
N MET A 136 0.16 5.00 3.90
CA MET A 136 -0.70 5.72 2.96
C MET A 136 -1.91 6.26 3.70
N LEU A 137 -2.21 7.55 3.54
CA LEU A 137 -3.42 8.14 4.12
C LEU A 137 -4.67 7.43 3.58
N GLU A 138 -5.68 7.23 4.40
CA GLU A 138 -6.84 6.39 4.05
C GLU A 138 -7.50 6.78 2.73
N VAL A 139 -7.76 8.07 2.51
CA VAL A 139 -8.35 8.60 1.26
C VAL A 139 -7.44 8.37 0.05
N VAL A 140 -6.12 8.43 0.24
CA VAL A 140 -5.13 8.16 -0.81
C VAL A 140 -5.13 6.67 -1.15
N ARG A 141 -5.20 5.82 -0.11
CA ARG A 141 -5.26 4.36 -0.22
C ARG A 141 -6.52 3.88 -0.93
N GLU A 142 -7.68 4.45 -0.61
CA GLU A 142 -8.94 4.15 -1.30
C GLU A 142 -8.83 4.42 -2.79
N TYR A 143 -8.32 5.60 -3.17
CA TYR A 143 -8.10 5.94 -4.57
C TYR A 143 -7.10 4.99 -5.27
N ALA A 144 -6.01 4.63 -4.58
CA ALA A 144 -5.03 3.69 -5.10
C ALA A 144 -5.59 2.27 -5.27
N LEU A 145 -6.46 1.81 -4.35
CA LEU A 145 -7.15 0.52 -4.45
C LEU A 145 -8.12 0.48 -5.62
N GLU A 146 -8.88 1.55 -5.87
CA GLU A 146 -9.75 1.64 -7.06
C GLU A 146 -8.93 1.51 -8.34
N LEU A 147 -7.79 2.20 -8.42
CA LEU A 147 -6.87 2.10 -9.56
C LEU A 147 -6.30 0.68 -9.72
N LEU A 148 -5.95 0.03 -8.61
CA LEU A 148 -5.44 -1.34 -8.58
C LEU A 148 -6.48 -2.34 -9.11
N GLU A 149 -7.75 -2.17 -8.74
CA GLU A 149 -8.87 -2.97 -9.25
C GLU A 149 -9.14 -2.71 -10.74
N MET A 150 -9.17 -1.44 -11.16
CA MET A 150 -9.37 -1.07 -12.56
C MET A 150 -8.28 -1.61 -13.48
N ARG A 151 -7.07 -1.81 -12.97
CA ARG A 151 -5.96 -2.43 -13.70
C ARG A 151 -5.94 -3.95 -13.66
N GLY A 152 -6.80 -4.58 -12.86
CA GLY A 152 -6.84 -6.03 -12.68
C GLY A 152 -5.66 -6.60 -11.88
N GLU A 153 -4.88 -5.74 -11.23
CA GLU A 153 -3.67 -6.10 -10.48
C GLU A 153 -4.00 -6.57 -9.05
N ALA A 154 -5.20 -6.24 -8.56
CA ALA A 154 -5.60 -6.43 -7.16
C ALA A 154 -5.54 -7.89 -6.67
N LYS A 155 -5.87 -8.87 -7.53
CA LYS A 155 -5.81 -10.29 -7.16
C LYS A 155 -4.37 -10.74 -6.89
N ALA A 156 -3.44 -10.32 -7.75
CA ALA A 156 -2.04 -10.71 -7.64
C ALA A 156 -1.40 -10.03 -6.43
N MET A 157 -1.67 -8.73 -6.21
CA MET A 157 -1.14 -8.00 -5.07
C MET A 157 -1.67 -8.47 -3.72
N ARG A 158 -2.97 -8.74 -3.61
CA ARG A 158 -3.53 -9.30 -2.36
C ARG A 158 -3.01 -10.70 -2.06
N ARG A 159 -2.69 -11.49 -3.09
CA ARG A 159 -2.04 -12.79 -2.92
C ARG A 159 -0.63 -12.65 -2.37
N SER A 160 0.21 -11.82 -2.99
CA SER A 160 1.58 -11.57 -2.50
C SER A 160 1.57 -11.01 -1.08
N HIS A 161 0.63 -10.11 -0.77
CA HIS A 161 0.41 -9.61 0.58
C HIS A 161 0.04 -10.74 1.56
N ALA A 162 -0.91 -11.60 1.21
CA ALA A 162 -1.30 -12.71 2.06
C ALA A 162 -0.17 -13.74 2.27
N GLU A 163 0.62 -14.03 1.24
CA GLU A 163 1.78 -14.93 1.31
C GLU A 163 2.89 -14.36 2.21
N TYR A 164 3.17 -13.05 2.13
CA TYR A 164 4.12 -12.38 3.01
C TYR A 164 3.68 -12.43 4.48
N PHE A 165 2.43 -12.05 4.77
CA PHE A 165 1.92 -12.04 6.14
C PHE A 165 1.70 -13.44 6.72
N LEU A 166 1.49 -14.45 5.86
CA LEU A 166 1.55 -15.85 6.26
C LEU A 166 2.96 -16.23 6.73
N ALA A 167 3.98 -15.92 5.92
CA ALA A 167 5.37 -16.22 6.29
C ALA A 167 5.77 -15.54 7.62
N LEU A 168 5.37 -14.27 7.82
CA LEU A 168 5.58 -13.56 9.08
C LEU A 168 4.90 -14.26 10.26
N GLY A 169 3.67 -14.73 10.08
CA GLY A 169 2.93 -15.46 11.12
C GLY A 169 3.59 -16.79 11.49
N GLU A 170 4.13 -17.51 10.51
CA GLU A 170 4.84 -18.78 10.72
C GLU A 170 6.21 -18.57 11.37
N GLU A 171 6.91 -17.50 11.01
CA GLU A 171 8.16 -17.12 11.68
C GLU A 171 7.92 -16.77 13.15
N ALA A 172 6.82 -16.08 13.46
CA ALA A 172 6.51 -15.68 14.82
C ALA A 172 6.12 -16.86 15.74
N GLU A 173 5.53 -17.94 15.22
CA GLU A 173 5.01 -19.07 16.00
C GLU A 173 5.99 -19.66 17.04
N PRO A 174 7.25 -20.00 16.70
CA PRO A 174 8.21 -20.51 17.69
C PRO A 174 8.63 -19.45 18.71
N HIS A 175 8.72 -18.18 18.34
CA HIS A 175 9.17 -17.11 19.24
C HIS A 175 8.09 -16.71 20.25
N LEU A 176 6.81 -16.89 19.91
CA LEU A 176 5.69 -16.72 20.82
C LEU A 176 5.64 -17.80 21.92
N GLN A 177 6.44 -18.86 21.83
CA GLN A 177 6.61 -19.88 22.88
C GLN A 177 7.77 -19.57 23.83
N ALA A 178 8.69 -18.68 23.45
CA ALA A 178 9.93 -18.42 24.16
C ALA A 178 9.89 -17.07 24.92
N ASP A 179 10.94 -16.80 25.71
CA ASP A 179 11.09 -15.55 26.50
C ASP A 179 11.16 -14.26 25.64
N GLN A 180 11.24 -14.38 24.31
CA GLN A 180 11.18 -13.26 23.34
C GLN A 180 9.73 -12.89 22.93
N SER A 181 8.73 -13.38 23.66
CA SER A 181 7.32 -13.22 23.30
C SER A 181 6.88 -11.77 23.15
N VAL A 182 7.41 -10.84 23.95
CA VAL A 182 6.94 -9.44 23.98
C VAL A 182 7.31 -8.68 22.69
N GLU A 183 8.52 -8.87 22.17
CA GLU A 183 8.96 -8.20 20.94
C GLU A 183 8.16 -8.67 19.72
N TRP A 184 7.98 -9.99 19.60
CA TRP A 184 7.17 -10.58 18.54
C TRP A 184 5.68 -10.25 18.66
N LEU A 185 5.14 -10.18 19.88
CA LEU A 185 3.76 -9.71 20.11
C LEU A 185 3.59 -8.26 19.67
N ASN A 186 4.51 -7.36 20.05
CA ASN A 186 4.46 -5.97 19.62
C ASN A 186 4.56 -5.85 18.09
N ARG A 187 5.45 -6.61 17.45
CA ARG A 187 5.58 -6.65 15.98
C ARG A 187 4.28 -7.12 15.32
N LEU A 188 3.66 -8.18 15.83
CA LEU A 188 2.37 -8.67 15.30
C LEU A 188 1.21 -7.71 15.58
N GLU A 189 1.24 -6.98 16.70
CA GLU A 189 0.25 -5.94 17.01
C GLU A 189 0.36 -4.76 16.03
N GLU A 190 1.58 -4.36 15.66
CA GLU A 190 1.80 -3.33 14.64
C GLU A 190 1.36 -3.75 13.24
N GLU A 191 1.39 -5.06 12.96
CA GLU A 191 0.92 -5.67 11.69
C GLU A 191 -0.53 -6.15 11.73
N HIS A 192 -1.25 -5.93 12.83
CA HIS A 192 -2.59 -6.48 13.02
C HIS A 192 -3.59 -6.11 11.91
N ASP A 193 -3.56 -4.87 11.41
CA ASP A 193 -4.44 -4.45 10.30
C ASP A 193 -4.10 -5.19 9.00
N ASN A 194 -2.82 -5.43 8.73
CA ASN A 194 -2.37 -6.20 7.59
C ASN A 194 -2.73 -7.69 7.72
N LEU A 195 -2.51 -8.28 8.89
CA LEU A 195 -2.87 -9.68 9.18
C LEU A 195 -4.37 -9.90 9.01
N ARG A 196 -5.21 -8.96 9.48
CA ARG A 196 -6.65 -8.99 9.28
C ARG A 196 -7.02 -8.89 7.79
N ALA A 197 -6.39 -7.98 7.05
CA ALA A 197 -6.65 -7.83 5.61
C ALA A 197 -6.27 -9.09 4.81
N ALA A 198 -5.12 -9.70 5.14
CA ALA A 198 -4.65 -10.95 4.55
C ALA A 198 -5.61 -12.11 4.87
N LEU A 199 -6.07 -12.23 6.12
CA LEU A 199 -7.04 -13.24 6.53
C LEU A 199 -8.36 -13.09 5.78
N GLN A 200 -8.91 -11.88 5.75
CA GLN A 200 -10.19 -11.58 5.10
C GLN A 200 -10.14 -11.92 3.60
N TRP A 201 -9.04 -11.58 2.92
CA TRP A 201 -8.88 -11.91 1.51
C TRP A 201 -8.78 -13.43 1.28
N SER A 202 -8.09 -14.13 2.17
CA SER A 202 -7.82 -15.57 2.07
C SER A 202 -9.07 -16.41 2.36
N LEU A 203 -9.94 -15.99 3.27
CA LEU A 203 -11.17 -16.73 3.61
C LEU A 203 -12.05 -17.03 2.39
N ASP A 204 -12.11 -16.09 1.44
CA ASP A 204 -12.94 -16.23 0.23
C ASP A 204 -12.25 -17.00 -0.91
N ARG A 205 -10.94 -17.23 -0.84
CA ARG A 205 -10.11 -17.58 -2.02
C ARG A 205 -9.14 -18.73 -1.80
N ASP A 206 -8.58 -18.85 -0.60
CA ASP A 206 -7.58 -19.85 -0.24
C ASP A 206 -7.74 -20.25 1.22
N ALA A 207 -8.52 -21.30 1.44
CA ALA A 207 -8.79 -21.84 2.77
C ALA A 207 -7.53 -22.35 3.47
N ALA A 208 -6.50 -22.76 2.71
CA ALA A 208 -5.25 -23.25 3.29
C ALA A 208 -4.41 -22.10 3.85
N ILE A 209 -4.26 -21.00 3.10
CA ILE A 209 -3.62 -19.78 3.61
C ILE A 209 -4.40 -19.23 4.81
N ALA A 210 -5.72 -19.14 4.71
CA ALA A 210 -6.55 -18.65 5.81
C ALA A 210 -6.37 -19.48 7.10
N ALA A 211 -6.37 -20.80 6.99
CA ALA A 211 -6.19 -21.70 8.14
C ALA A 211 -4.79 -21.57 8.77
N ARG A 212 -3.73 -21.52 7.95
CA ARG A 212 -2.35 -21.38 8.45
C ARG A 212 -2.13 -20.01 9.08
N LEU A 213 -2.62 -18.94 8.45
CA LEU A 213 -2.51 -17.59 9.00
C LEU A 213 -3.25 -17.49 10.33
N ALA A 214 -4.49 -18.00 10.42
CA ALA A 214 -5.26 -18.03 11.66
C ALA A 214 -4.55 -18.85 12.76
N ALA A 215 -3.91 -19.97 12.39
CA ALA A 215 -3.12 -20.77 13.31
C ALA A 215 -1.84 -20.04 13.78
N GLY A 216 -1.17 -19.28 12.93
CA GLY A 216 0.02 -18.51 13.34
C GLY A 216 -0.30 -17.37 14.30
N ILE A 217 -1.45 -16.71 14.13
CA ILE A 217 -1.82 -15.51 14.90
C ILE A 217 -2.80 -15.77 16.06
N TRP A 218 -3.23 -17.01 16.29
CA TRP A 218 -4.25 -17.32 17.31
C TRP A 218 -3.84 -16.86 18.72
N ARG A 219 -2.54 -16.87 19.02
CA ARG A 219 -2.00 -16.42 20.32
C ARG A 219 -2.14 -14.91 20.48
N LEU A 220 -1.91 -14.13 19.43
CA LEU A 220 -2.17 -12.68 19.44
C LEU A 220 -3.61 -12.44 19.87
N TRP A 221 -4.56 -13.17 19.26
CA TRP A 221 -5.96 -13.06 19.65
C TRP A 221 -6.18 -13.45 21.11
N THR A 222 -5.58 -14.53 21.59
CA THR A 222 -5.73 -14.97 22.99
C THR A 222 -5.14 -13.96 23.99
N PHE A 223 -4.04 -13.29 23.65
CA PHE A 223 -3.44 -12.25 24.48
C PHE A 223 -4.24 -10.94 24.47
N HIS A 224 -4.83 -10.56 23.34
CA HIS A 224 -5.66 -9.34 23.22
C HIS A 224 -7.14 -9.54 23.59
N SER A 225 -7.67 -10.75 23.50
CA SER A 225 -9.02 -11.08 23.97
C SER A 225 -8.97 -11.54 25.43
N TYR A 226 -8.90 -10.55 26.34
CA TYR A 226 -9.24 -10.67 27.76
C TYR A 226 -8.40 -11.62 28.64
N LEU A 227 -7.20 -11.17 29.01
CA LEU A 227 -6.78 -11.19 30.42
C LEU A 227 -6.84 -9.75 30.96
N LYS A 228 -8.04 -9.22 31.16
CA LYS A 228 -8.26 -8.38 32.34
C LYS A 228 -8.45 -9.36 33.49
N PRO A 229 -7.47 -9.58 34.39
CA PRO A 229 -7.79 -10.11 35.69
C PRO A 229 -8.53 -8.99 36.42
N GLU A 230 -9.85 -8.92 36.27
CA GLU A 230 -10.67 -8.41 37.37
C GLU A 230 -10.63 -9.48 38.47
N CYS A 231 -9.59 -9.43 39.33
CA CYS A 231 -9.53 -10.08 40.65
C CYS A 231 -8.24 -9.66 41.37
N ASN A 232 -8.25 -8.50 42.05
CA ASN A 232 -8.22 -8.34 43.53
C ASN A 232 -7.91 -6.88 43.89
#